data_AF-A0A940VZ53-F1
#
_entry.id   AF-A0A940VZ53-F1
#
_cell.length_a   1.000
_cell.length_b   1.000
_cell.length_c   1.000
_cell.angle_alpha   90.00
_cell.angle_beta   90.00
_cell.angle_gamma   90.00
#
_symmetry.space_group_name_H-M   'P 1'
#
loop_
_entity.id
_entity.type
_entity.pdbx_description
1 polymer ?
#
loop_
_entity_poly.entity_id
_entity_poly.type
_entity_poly.pdbx_seq_one_letter_code
_entity_poly.pdbx_strand_id
1 'polypeptide(L)'
;MGIPASWNRKSPAIALAIVTLLAGCGGKEAGAPKGDNTSRQGGPGEEISVAAAPALRTPIPRKIEFVGSLAGVEQVTLSSEVEGTVEKVHADLGDPVRKGQTLASLVQDEFVFRRDQARAETAQIAAKLG
;
A
#
# COMPACT_ATOMS: atom_id res chain seq x y z
N MET A 1 -29.52 -26.52 18.30
CA MET A 1 -28.67 -25.54 19.01
C MET A 1 -28.90 -24.19 18.34
N GLY A 2 -29.64 -23.22 18.87
CA GLY A 2 -30.37 -23.05 20.13
C GLY A 2 -31.22 -21.79 19.92
N ILE A 3 -32.51 -21.90 20.23
CA ILE A 3 -33.47 -20.79 20.26
C ILE A 3 -33.26 -20.03 21.58
N PRO A 4 -33.39 -18.70 21.59
CA PRO A 4 -33.97 -18.03 22.76
C PRO A 4 -35.16 -17.17 22.32
N ALA A 5 -36.42 -17.36 22.73
CA ALA A 5 -37.05 -17.97 23.91
C ALA A 5 -36.58 -17.37 25.26
N SER A 6 -36.99 -16.13 25.53
CA SER A 6 -37.27 -15.63 26.89
C SER A 6 -38.39 -14.58 26.75
N TRP A 7 -39.66 -14.92 26.91
CA TRP A 7 -40.38 -15.31 28.13
C TRP A 7 -40.33 -14.26 29.25
N ASN A 8 -41.28 -13.32 29.20
CA ASN A 8 -42.21 -12.94 30.28
C ASN A 8 -42.75 -11.52 29.98
N ARG A 9 -43.96 -11.10 30.34
CA ARG A 9 -45.18 -11.69 30.89
C ARG A 9 -46.10 -10.46 31.12
N LYS A 10 -47.39 -10.60 30.83
CA LYS A 10 -48.51 -9.68 31.13
C LYS A 10 -48.75 -8.54 30.12
N SER A 11 -49.82 -8.68 29.33
CA SER A 11 -50.95 -7.72 29.19
C SER A 11 -51.66 -7.93 27.84
N PRO A 12 -52.85 -8.55 27.78
CA PRO A 12 -53.63 -8.74 26.54
C PRO A 12 -54.38 -7.45 26.15
N ALA A 13 -53.73 -6.30 26.31
CA ALA A 13 -54.31 -4.98 26.01
C ALA A 13 -53.83 -4.42 24.67
N ILE A 14 -52.70 -4.92 24.16
CA ILE A 14 -52.06 -4.38 22.94
C ILE A 14 -52.66 -4.98 21.67
N ALA A 15 -53.16 -6.22 21.72
CA ALA A 15 -53.82 -6.87 20.58
C ALA A 15 -55.20 -6.26 20.25
N LEU A 16 -55.86 -5.62 21.22
CA LEU A 16 -57.19 -5.02 21.04
C LEU A 16 -57.12 -3.58 20.50
N ALA A 17 -55.96 -2.91 20.61
CA ALA A 17 -55.75 -1.54 20.14
C ALA A 17 -55.37 -1.44 18.65
N ILE A 18 -54.91 -2.54 18.03
CA ILE A 18 -54.51 -2.55 16.62
C ILE A 18 -55.72 -2.77 15.68
N VAL A 19 -56.79 -3.40 16.16
CA VAL A 19 -58.00 -3.67 15.36
C VAL A 19 -58.91 -2.44 15.23
N THR A 20 -58.85 -1.49 16.17
CA THR A 20 -59.65 -0.25 16.13
C THR A 20 -59.02 0.85 15.25
N LEU A 21 -57.77 0.69 14.79
CA LEU A 21 -57.10 1.70 13.98
C LEU A 21 -57.40 1.61 12.46
N LEU A 22 -58.05 0.53 11.99
CA LEU A 22 -58.36 0.34 10.56
C LEU A 22 -59.79 0.76 10.15
N ALA A 23 -60.58 1.32 11.06
CA ALA A 23 -61.94 1.78 10.78
C ALA A 23 -62.11 3.28 11.16
N GLY A 24 -61.35 4.17 10.51
CA GLY A 24 -61.36 5.60 10.87
C GLY A 24 -60.75 6.58 9.87
N CYS A 25 -61.32 6.65 8.66
CA CYS A 25 -61.45 7.83 7.78
C CYS A 25 -60.22 8.59 7.23
N GLY A 26 -60.07 8.53 5.89
CA GLY A 26 -60.21 9.69 4.99
C GLY A 26 -59.29 10.90 5.14
N GLY A 27 -58.31 11.04 4.24
CA GLY A 27 -57.54 12.27 4.05
C GLY A 27 -56.51 12.23 2.92
N LYS A 28 -56.94 12.60 1.71
CA LYS A 28 -56.21 13.35 0.64
C LYS A 28 -54.65 13.29 0.62
N GLU A 29 -54.10 12.46 -0.27
CA GLU A 29 -52.69 12.51 -0.73
C GLU A 29 -52.73 12.74 -2.25
N ALA A 30 -52.31 13.87 -2.83
CA ALA A 30 -50.97 14.46 -2.88
C ALA A 30 -49.90 13.55 -3.55
N GLY A 31 -50.06 13.35 -4.86
CA GLY A 31 -48.97 13.45 -5.85
C GLY A 31 -47.79 12.47 -5.82
N ALA A 32 -47.82 11.49 -6.74
CA ALA A 32 -46.66 11.03 -7.54
C ALA A 32 -47.17 10.14 -8.69
N PRO A 33 -46.51 10.12 -9.86
CA PRO A 33 -47.18 9.94 -11.15
C PRO A 33 -47.54 8.48 -11.48
N LYS A 34 -48.79 8.27 -11.92
CA LYS A 34 -49.16 7.12 -12.74
C LYS A 34 -48.41 7.22 -14.07
N GLY A 35 -47.44 6.33 -14.27
CA GLY A 35 -46.96 6.01 -15.61
C GLY A 35 -48.06 5.23 -16.33
N ASP A 36 -48.71 5.87 -17.29
CA ASP A 36 -49.70 5.26 -18.18
C ASP A 36 -49.03 4.15 -19.00
N ASN A 37 -49.19 2.90 -18.57
CA ASN A 37 -48.97 1.72 -19.41
C ASN A 37 -50.24 1.43 -20.21
N THR A 38 -50.66 2.40 -21.01
CA THR A 38 -51.59 2.16 -22.10
C THR A 38 -50.94 1.17 -23.06
N SER A 39 -51.48 -0.05 -23.03
CA SER A 39 -51.44 -1.06 -24.08
C SER A 39 -51.22 -0.41 -25.45
N ARG A 40 -49.99 -0.48 -25.98
CA ARG A 40 -49.78 -0.38 -27.42
C ARG A 40 -50.13 -1.76 -27.98
N GLN A 41 -51.40 -1.94 -28.35
CA GLN A 41 -51.77 -2.90 -29.38
C GLN A 41 -51.04 -2.48 -30.66
N GLY A 42 -49.91 -3.13 -30.95
CA GLY A 42 -49.35 -3.14 -32.29
C GLY A 42 -50.23 -4.03 -33.16
N GLY A 43 -50.69 -3.49 -34.29
CA GLY A 43 -51.36 -4.27 -35.34
C GLY A 43 -50.46 -5.39 -35.89
N PRO A 44 -50.98 -6.24 -36.80
CA PRO A 44 -50.25 -7.40 -37.31
C PRO A 44 -49.02 -6.95 -38.11
N GLY A 45 -47.90 -6.83 -37.41
CA GLY A 45 -46.59 -6.53 -37.97
C GLY A 45 -45.92 -7.84 -38.34
N GLU A 46 -45.41 -7.89 -39.56
CA GLU A 46 -44.58 -8.97 -40.08
C GLU A 46 -43.43 -9.27 -39.10
N GLU A 47 -43.37 -10.52 -38.64
CA GLU A 47 -42.45 -10.94 -37.59
C GLU A 47 -41.04 -11.09 -38.17
N ILE A 48 -40.26 -10.01 -38.07
CA ILE A 48 -38.87 -10.00 -38.52
C ILE A 48 -38.02 -10.75 -37.49
N SER A 49 -37.63 -11.98 -37.84
CA SER A 49 -36.76 -12.81 -36.99
C SER A 49 -35.37 -12.18 -36.87
N VAL A 50 -34.97 -11.84 -35.65
CA VAL A 50 -33.65 -11.27 -35.33
C VAL A 50 -32.84 -12.23 -34.46
N ALA A 51 -31.55 -12.33 -34.74
CA ALA A 51 -30.63 -13.09 -33.91
C ALA A 51 -30.23 -12.27 -32.68
N ALA A 52 -30.46 -12.82 -31.49
CA ALA A 52 -30.04 -12.24 -30.22
C ALA A 52 -29.09 -13.17 -29.46
N ALA A 53 -28.18 -12.58 -28.69
CA ALA A 53 -27.26 -13.31 -27.81
C ALA A 53 -27.43 -12.84 -26.35
N PRO A 54 -27.28 -13.74 -25.36
CA PRO A 54 -27.40 -13.36 -23.95
C PRO A 54 -26.23 -12.48 -23.52
N ALA A 55 -26.53 -11.46 -22.70
CA ALA A 55 -25.50 -10.63 -22.09
C ALA A 55 -24.86 -11.39 -20.91
N LEU A 56 -23.56 -11.68 -21.01
CA LEU A 56 -22.78 -12.26 -19.91
C LEU A 56 -21.97 -11.17 -19.21
N ARG A 57 -21.97 -11.19 -17.88
CA ARG A 57 -21.08 -10.34 -17.08
C ARG A 57 -19.78 -11.09 -16.83
N THR A 58 -18.70 -10.59 -17.41
CA THR A 58 -17.34 -11.08 -17.15
C THR A 58 -16.49 -9.96 -16.55
N PRO A 59 -15.64 -10.24 -15.55
CA PRO A 59 -14.71 -9.25 -15.05
C PRO A 59 -13.67 -8.91 -16.13
N ILE A 60 -13.57 -7.62 -16.49
CA ILE A 60 -12.57 -7.13 -17.44
C ILE A 60 -11.41 -6.52 -16.64
N PRO A 61 -10.21 -7.12 -16.64
CA PRO A 61 -9.06 -6.54 -15.96
C PRO A 61 -8.63 -5.27 -16.70
N ARG A 62 -8.58 -4.14 -16.00
CA ARG A 62 -7.98 -2.90 -16.52
C ARG A 62 -6.50 -2.90 -16.20
N LYS A 63 -5.65 -2.93 -17.22
CA LYS A 63 -4.21 -2.75 -17.08
C LYS A 63 -3.84 -1.32 -17.46
N ILE A 64 -2.87 -0.76 -16.76
CA ILE A 64 -2.25 0.53 -17.10
C ILE A 64 -0.77 0.25 -17.30
N GLU A 65 -0.25 0.63 -18.46
CA GLU A 65 1.17 0.50 -18.78
C GLU A 65 1.87 1.81 -18.43
N PHE A 66 3.03 1.69 -17.77
CA PHE A 66 3.87 2.82 -17.42
C PHE A 66 5.30 2.55 -17.88
N VAL A 67 5.97 3.61 -18.32
CA VAL A 67 7.40 3.61 -18.63
C VAL A 67 8.10 4.47 -17.59
N GLY A 68 9.20 3.98 -17.04
CA GLY A 68 10.01 4.69 -16.05
C GLY A 68 11.46 4.23 -16.10
N SER A 69 12.36 5.04 -15.53
CA SER A 69 13.76 4.68 -15.37
C SER A 69 13.99 4.07 -13.99
N LEU A 70 14.94 3.13 -13.92
CA LEU A 70 15.46 2.63 -12.66
C LEU A 70 16.69 3.47 -12.27
N ALA A 71 16.73 3.88 -11.00
CA ALA A 71 17.90 4.48 -10.39
C ALA A 71 18.46 3.52 -9.33
N GLY A 72 19.76 3.62 -9.06
CA GLY A 72 20.35 2.93 -7.92
C GLY A 72 19.66 3.39 -6.62
N VAL A 73 19.41 2.44 -5.72
CA VAL A 73 18.77 2.74 -4.42
C VAL A 73 19.63 3.69 -3.61
N GLU A 74 20.96 3.52 -3.68
CA GLU A 74 21.94 4.35 -3.00
C GLU A 74 23.14 4.60 -3.92
N GLN A 75 23.69 5.82 -3.84
CA GLN A 75 24.91 6.20 -4.53
C GLN A 75 25.80 6.92 -3.52
N VAL A 76 27.06 6.48 -3.42
CA VAL A 76 28.04 7.03 -2.48
C VAL A 76 29.27 7.45 -3.24
N THR A 77 29.75 8.66 -2.99
CA THR A 77 31.03 9.15 -3.48
C THR A 77 32.08 8.85 -2.42
N LEU A 78 33.10 8.07 -2.77
CA LEU A 78 34.22 7.77 -1.89
C LEU A 78 35.32 8.83 -2.04
N SER A 79 35.83 9.32 -0.92
CA SER A 79 37.00 10.19 -0.86
C SER A 79 37.93 9.75 0.27
N SER A 80 39.22 10.10 0.16
CA SER A 80 40.15 9.93 1.27
C SER A 80 39.87 11.00 2.34
N GLU A 81 39.87 10.60 3.61
CA GLU A 81 39.77 11.52 4.75
C GLU A 81 41.07 12.30 4.99
N VAL A 82 42.20 11.67 4.67
CA VAL A 82 43.53 12.26 4.79
C VAL A 82 44.14 12.50 3.42
N GLU A 83 44.91 13.57 3.30
CA GLU A 83 45.74 13.80 2.13
C GLU A 83 46.85 12.75 2.06
N GLY A 84 47.05 12.17 0.89
CA GLY A 84 48.11 11.21 0.66
C GLY A 84 48.05 10.59 -0.74
N THR A 85 49.15 9.99 -1.15
CA THR A 85 49.25 9.32 -2.46
C THR A 85 48.63 7.94 -2.39
N VAL A 86 47.84 7.57 -3.39
CA VAL A 86 47.31 6.21 -3.55
C VAL A 86 48.47 5.28 -3.87
N GLU A 87 48.71 4.30 -3.00
CA GLU A 87 49.70 3.25 -3.19
C GLU A 87 49.12 2.15 -4.10
N LYS A 88 47.90 1.70 -3.80
CA LYS A 88 47.25 0.62 -4.55
C LYS A 88 45.74 0.75 -4.52
N VAL A 89 45.10 0.34 -5.61
CA VAL A 89 43.65 0.16 -5.70
C VAL A 89 43.36 -1.35 -5.75
N HIS A 90 42.39 -1.80 -4.96
CA HIS A 90 42.08 -3.21 -4.74
C HIS A 90 40.78 -3.68 -5.42
N ALA A 91 40.03 -2.78 -6.04
CA ALA A 91 38.79 -3.07 -6.73
C ALA A 91 38.80 -2.46 -8.13
N ASP A 92 38.17 -3.14 -9.09
CA ASP A 92 37.99 -2.64 -10.45
C ASP A 92 36.55 -2.17 -10.70
N LEU A 93 36.32 -1.54 -11.85
CA LEU A 93 35.04 -1.01 -12.25
C LEU A 93 34.04 -2.14 -12.50
N GLY A 94 32.96 -2.15 -11.73
CA GLY A 94 31.90 -3.16 -11.81
C GLY A 94 32.02 -4.30 -10.80
N ASP A 95 33.08 -4.32 -10.00
CA ASP A 95 33.23 -5.31 -8.94
C ASP A 95 32.21 -5.10 -7.81
N PRO A 96 31.57 -6.17 -7.30
CA PRO A 96 30.72 -6.07 -6.12
C PRO A 96 31.58 -5.86 -4.87
N VAL A 97 31.32 -4.78 -4.13
CA VAL A 97 32.03 -4.43 -2.90
C VAL A 97 31.11 -4.47 -1.69
N ARG A 98 31.67 -4.74 -0.51
CA ARG A 98 30.93 -4.78 0.76
C ARG A 98 31.35 -3.66 1.70
N LYS A 99 30.47 -3.30 2.64
CA LYS A 99 30.79 -2.33 3.69
C LYS A 99 32.01 -2.79 4.49
N GLY A 100 32.97 -1.88 4.68
CA GLY A 100 34.21 -2.13 5.42
C GLY A 100 35.32 -2.80 4.59
N GLN A 101 35.08 -3.09 3.31
CA GLN A 101 36.13 -3.58 2.42
C GLN A 101 37.10 -2.45 2.07
N THR A 102 38.40 -2.72 2.16
CA THR A 102 39.44 -1.80 1.71
C THR A 102 39.44 -1.73 0.19
N LEU A 103 39.20 -0.54 -0.36
CA LEU A 103 39.14 -0.29 -1.81
C LEU A 103 40.44 0.31 -2.35
N ALA A 104 41.14 1.11 -1.55
CA ALA A 104 42.45 1.66 -1.88
C ALA A 104 43.32 1.77 -0.62
N SER A 105 44.63 1.59 -0.78
CA SER A 105 45.63 1.91 0.23
C SER A 105 46.35 3.21 -0.15
N LEU A 106 46.61 4.03 0.86
CA LEU A 106 47.47 5.20 0.73
C LEU A 106 48.86 4.85 1.26
N VAL A 107 49.89 5.53 0.78
CA VAL A 107 51.25 5.40 1.31
C VAL A 107 51.25 5.75 2.81
N GLN A 108 51.74 4.84 3.66
CA GLN A 108 51.59 4.94 5.12
C GLN A 108 52.86 5.31 5.88
N ASP A 109 54.03 5.37 5.22
CA ASP A 109 55.33 5.45 5.91
C ASP A 109 55.40 6.61 6.91
N GLU A 110 55.08 7.83 6.48
CA GLU A 110 55.12 9.00 7.35
C GLU A 110 54.11 8.89 8.51
N PHE A 111 52.90 8.39 8.23
CA PHE A 111 51.87 8.19 9.26
C PHE A 111 52.30 7.17 10.32
N VAL A 112 52.96 6.09 9.88
CA VAL A 112 53.49 5.04 10.75
C VAL A 112 54.63 5.58 11.62
N PHE A 113 55.60 6.28 11.02
CA PHE A 113 56.71 6.88 11.78
C PHE A 113 56.20 7.88 12.82
N ARG A 114 55.26 8.76 12.46
CA ARG A 114 54.67 9.74 13.38
C ARG A 114 53.91 9.07 14.53
N ARG A 115 53.13 8.02 14.22
CA ARG A 115 52.43 7.21 15.23
C ARG A 115 53.43 6.57 16.19
N ASP A 116 54.50 6.00 15.67
CA ASP A 116 55.48 5.27 16.48
C ASP A 116 56.28 6.21 17.37
N GLN A 117 56.62 7.40 16.87
CA GLN A 117 57.21 8.47 17.69
C GLN A 117 56.30 8.86 18.86
N ALA A 118 55.03 9.15 18.60
CA ALA A 118 54.06 9.51 19.65
C ALA A 118 53.89 8.38 20.68
N ARG A 119 53.89 7.12 20.22
CA ARG A 119 53.82 5.95 21.10
C ARG A 119 55.08 5.79 21.95
N ALA A 120 56.26 6.04 21.39
CA ALA A 120 57.51 6.02 22.15
C ALA A 120 57.52 7.12 23.21
N GLU A 121 57.11 8.35 22.88
CA GLU A 121 57.03 9.47 23.81
C GLU A 121 56.11 9.16 25.00
N THR A 122 54.91 8.63 24.73
CA THR A 122 53.98 8.21 25.80
C THR A 122 54.55 7.09 26.67
N ALA A 123 55.23 6.10 26.08
CA ALA A 123 55.87 5.03 26.83
C ALA A 123 57.00 5.53 27.75
N GLN A 124 57.79 6.50 27.28
CA GLN A 124 58.85 7.13 28.09
C GLN A 124 58.28 7.91 29.27
N ILE A 125 57.14 8.60 29.09
CA ILE A 125 56.46 9.32 30.18
C ILE A 125 55.89 8.31 31.19
N ALA A 126 55.20 7.26 30.72
CA ALA A 126 54.63 6.24 31.57
C ALA A 126 55.71 5.55 32.44
N ALA A 127 56.88 5.26 31.86
CA ALA A 127 58.01 4.67 32.57
C ALA A 127 58.65 5.60 33.63
N LYS A 128 58.43 6.92 33.53
CA LYS A 128 58.92 7.90 34.53
C LYS A 128 57.94 8.11 35.68
N LEU A 129 56.68 7.69 35.53
CA LEU A 129 55.60 7.93 36.49
C LEU A 129 55.16 6.67 37.25
N GLY A 130 55.60 5.48 36.81
CA GLY A 130 55.47 4.22 37.55
C GLY A 130 56.74 3.90 38.33
#